data_AF-A0A2V7W5G0-F1
#
_entry.id   AF-A0A2V7W5G0-F1
#
_cell.length_a   1.000
_cell.length_b   1.000
_cell.length_c   1.000
_cell.angle_alpha   90.00
_cell.angle_beta   90.00
_cell.angle_gamma   90.00
#
_symmetry.space_group_name_H-M   'P 1'
#
loop_
_entity.id
_entity.type
_entity.pdbx_description
1 polymer ?
#
loop_
_entity_poly.entity_id
_entity_poly.type
_entity_poly.pdbx_seq_one_letter_code
_entity_poly.pdbx_strand_id
1 'polypeptide(L)'
;NPYLAFAATIAAGLDGIAQRIEPPPAFHGDVYAARDLPQVPHSLNESIHALAESEWARETFGEEVVDHYLHFFRTEQRKFDAAVTDWERRRYFEMA
;
A
#
# COMPACT_ATOMS: atom_id res chain seq x y z
N ASN A 1 -5.15 2.85 -10.88
CA ASN A 1 -5.10 2.41 -12.29
C ASN A 1 -5.57 0.95 -12.34
N PRO A 2 -6.72 0.65 -12.96
CA PRO A 2 -7.28 -0.71 -12.97
C PRO A 2 -6.37 -1.74 -13.67
N TYR A 3 -5.63 -1.34 -14.71
CA TYR A 3 -4.72 -2.22 -15.43
C TYR A 3 -3.56 -2.69 -14.54
N LEU A 4 -2.97 -1.78 -13.77
CA LEU A 4 -1.89 -2.15 -12.85
C LEU A 4 -2.38 -2.98 -11.67
N ALA A 5 -3.60 -2.73 -11.18
CA ALA A 5 -4.18 -3.55 -10.13
C ALA A 5 -4.35 -5.01 -10.60
N PHE A 6 -4.90 -5.22 -11.80
CA PHE A 6 -5.01 -6.56 -12.37
C PHE A 6 -3.65 -7.18 -12.70
N ALA A 7 -2.73 -6.41 -13.30
CA ALA A 7 -1.38 -6.89 -13.59
C ALA A 7 -0.65 -7.35 -12.33
N ALA A 8 -0.72 -6.58 -11.23
CA ALA A 8 -0.14 -6.96 -9.93
C ALA A 8 -0.78 -8.20 -9.32
N THR A 9 -2.09 -8.31 -9.40
CA THR A 9 -2.81 -9.47 -8.85
C THR A 9 -2.43 -10.74 -9.62
N ILE A 10 -2.40 -10.67 -10.95
CA ILE A 10 -2.04 -11.80 -11.81
C ILE A 10 -0.57 -12.16 -11.63
N ALA A 11 0.33 -11.17 -11.62
CA ALA A 11 1.76 -11.40 -11.44
C ALA A 11 2.07 -12.06 -10.09
N ALA A 12 1.48 -11.57 -8.99
CA ALA A 12 1.65 -12.17 -7.67
C ALA A 12 1.13 -13.62 -7.61
N GLY A 13 -0.01 -13.89 -8.25
CA GLY A 13 -0.55 -15.25 -8.35
C GLY A 13 0.33 -16.20 -9.16
N LEU A 14 0.83 -15.75 -10.31
CA LEU A 14 1.75 -16.53 -11.15
C LEU A 14 3.08 -16.79 -10.45
N ASP A 15 3.62 -15.79 -9.77
CA ASP A 15 4.87 -15.90 -9.01
C ASP A 15 4.73 -16.91 -7.86
N GLY A 16 3.63 -16.84 -7.10
CA GLY A 16 3.32 -17.82 -6.07
C GLY A 16 3.22 -19.26 -6.60
N ILE A 17 2.62 -19.47 -7.78
CA ILE A 17 2.56 -20.77 -8.44
C ILE A 17 3.97 -21.23 -8.87
N ALA A 18 4.75 -20.36 -9.49
CA ALA A 18 6.09 -20.66 -10.01
C ALA A 18 7.05 -21.04 -8.87
N GLN A 19 7.01 -20.29 -7.78
CA GLN A 19 7.85 -20.51 -6.60
C GLN A 19 7.26 -21.54 -5.62
N ARG A 20 6.03 -22.01 -5.86
CA ARG A 20 5.29 -22.94 -4.97
C ARG A 20 5.19 -22.40 -3.54
N ILE A 21 4.85 -21.11 -3.41
CA ILE A 21 4.68 -20.46 -2.11
C ILE A 21 3.43 -21.04 -1.46
N GLU A 22 3.61 -21.66 -0.29
CA GLU A 22 2.48 -22.17 0.50
C GLU A 22 1.77 -21.00 1.19
N PRO A 23 0.46 -20.81 0.97
CA PRO A 23 -0.28 -19.77 1.66
C PRO A 23 -0.36 -20.08 3.17
N PRO A 24 -0.47 -19.05 4.02
CA PRO A 24 -0.74 -19.28 5.43
C PRO A 24 -2.10 -20.00 5.61
N PRO A 25 -2.30 -20.71 6.74
CA PRO A 25 -3.58 -21.33 7.05
C PRO A 25 -4.74 -20.34 6.93
N ALA A 26 -5.88 -20.82 6.41
CA ALA A 26 -7.08 -20.00 6.32
C ALA A 26 -7.48 -19.49 7.71
N PHE A 27 -7.62 -18.18 7.83
CA PHE A 27 -8.14 -17.59 9.05
C PHE A 27 -9.65 -17.81 9.14
N HIS A 28 -10.12 -18.24 10.31
CA HIS A 28 -11.54 -18.45 10.61
C HIS A 28 -11.94 -17.64 11.85
N GLY A 29 -13.03 -16.88 11.74
CA GLY A 29 -13.56 -16.05 12.82
C GLY A 29 -13.75 -14.59 12.41
N ASP A 30 -13.98 -13.73 13.40
CA ASP A 30 -14.11 -12.29 13.19
C ASP A 30 -12.73 -11.63 13.09
N VAL A 31 -12.41 -11.14 11.89
CA VAL A 31 -11.14 -10.46 11.59
C VAL A 31 -11.02 -9.15 12.38
N TYR A 32 -12.12 -8.46 12.68
CA TYR A 32 -12.08 -7.20 13.44
C TYR A 32 -11.76 -7.41 14.92
N ALA A 33 -12.01 -8.61 15.44
CA ALA A 33 -11.67 -8.99 16.82
C ALA A 33 -10.26 -9.56 16.97
N ALA A 34 -9.60 -9.92 15.85
CA ALA A 34 -8.28 -10.50 15.84
C ALA A 34 -7.20 -9.45 16.10
N ARG A 35 -6.29 -9.73 17.04
CA ARG A 35 -5.22 -8.78 17.43
C ARG A 35 -3.86 -9.07 16.79
N ASP A 36 -3.64 -10.31 16.37
CA ASP A 36 -2.32 -10.81 16.00
C ASP A 36 -2.21 -11.20 14.51
N LEU A 37 -3.07 -10.63 13.66
CA LEU A 37 -3.01 -10.87 12.22
C LEU A 37 -2.01 -9.92 11.55
N PRO A 38 -1.25 -10.39 10.53
CA PRO A 38 -0.47 -9.52 9.67
C PRO A 38 -1.36 -8.44 9.06
N GLN A 39 -0.89 -7.20 9.09
CA GLN A 39 -1.63 -6.06 8.56
C GLN A 39 -0.97 -5.55 7.29
N VAL A 40 -1.80 -5.18 6.33
CA VAL A 40 -1.37 -4.40 5.17
C VAL A 40 -1.12 -2.95 5.59
N PRO A 41 -0.35 -2.17 4.80
CA PRO A 41 -0.22 -0.73 5.02
C PRO A 41 -1.57 -0.04 5.22
N HIS A 42 -1.67 0.80 6.25
CA HIS A 42 -2.91 1.53 6.62
C HIS A 42 -3.00 2.91 5.99
N SER A 43 -1.88 3.39 5.44
CA SER A 43 -1.80 4.69 4.79
C SER A 43 -1.12 4.60 3.43
N LEU A 44 -1.36 5.62 2.61
CA LEU A 44 -0.64 5.79 1.36
C LEU A 44 0.86 5.94 1.61
N ASN A 45 1.25 6.65 2.67
CA ASN A 45 2.64 6.81 3.07
C ASN A 45 3.31 5.45 3.35
N GLU A 46 2.70 4.60 4.18
CA GLU A 46 3.20 3.23 4.42
C GLU A 46 3.25 2.39 3.14
N SER A 47 2.24 2.52 2.26
CA SER A 47 2.22 1.81 0.97
C SER A 47 3.35 2.25 0.05
N ILE A 48 3.68 3.55 0.03
CA ILE A 48 4.82 4.11 -0.72
C ILE A 48 6.13 3.51 -0.20
N HIS A 49 6.30 3.41 1.12
CA HIS A 49 7.49 2.80 1.72
C HIS A 49 7.60 1.33 1.35
N ALA A 50 6.52 0.56 1.52
CA ALA A 50 6.49 -0.86 1.16
C ALA A 50 6.81 -1.10 -0.33
N LEU A 51 6.26 -0.28 -1.24
CA LEU A 51 6.56 -0.36 -2.66
C LEU A 51 8.01 0.04 -2.98
N ALA A 52 8.56 1.03 -2.28
CA ALA A 52 9.93 1.49 -2.51
C ALA A 52 10.99 0.43 -2.15
N GLU A 53 10.71 -0.38 -1.13
CA GLU A 53 11.57 -1.46 -0.64
C GLU A 53 11.31 -2.81 -1.35
N SER A 54 10.32 -2.88 -2.23
CA SER A 54 9.95 -4.13 -2.91
C SER A 54 10.84 -4.39 -4.13
N GLU A 55 11.81 -5.30 -3.97
CA GLU A 55 12.60 -5.85 -5.08
C GLU A 55 11.69 -6.58 -6.08
N TRP A 56 10.75 -7.38 -5.57
CA TRP A 56 9.76 -8.10 -6.39
C TRP A 56 8.98 -7.19 -7.34
N ALA A 57 8.53 -6.02 -6.86
CA ALA A 57 7.79 -5.08 -7.70
C ALA A 57 8.69 -4.50 -8.81
N ARG A 58 9.96 -4.25 -8.52
CA ARG A 58 10.94 -3.76 -9.53
C ARG A 58 11.22 -4.81 -10.59
N GLU A 59 11.39 -6.07 -10.19
CA GLU A 59 11.59 -7.18 -11.12
C GLU A 59 10.36 -7.43 -11.99
N THR A 60 9.17 -7.33 -11.40
CA THR A 60 7.89 -7.63 -12.07
C THR A 60 7.46 -6.53 -13.04
N PHE A 61 7.59 -5.26 -12.65
CA PHE A 61 7.06 -4.12 -13.41
C PHE A 61 8.12 -3.29 -14.12
N GLY A 62 9.39 -3.50 -13.79
CA GLY A 62 10.50 -2.68 -14.24
C GLY A 62 10.75 -1.48 -13.33
N GLU A 63 12.04 -1.14 -13.19
CA GLU A 63 12.53 -0.07 -12.34
C GLU A 63 11.89 1.29 -12.67
N GLU A 64 11.84 1.65 -13.96
CA GLU A 64 11.29 2.93 -14.41
C GLU A 64 9.80 3.11 -14.08
N VAL A 65 9.01 2.02 -14.17
CA VAL A 65 7.58 2.05 -13.84
C VAL A 65 7.40 2.27 -12.35
N VAL A 66 8.09 1.49 -11.52
CA VAL A 66 8.02 1.61 -10.06
C VAL A 66 8.43 3.01 -9.62
N ASP A 67 9.54 3.54 -10.14
CA ASP A 67 10.04 4.86 -9.79
C ASP A 67 9.10 5.99 -10.23
N HIS A 68 8.49 5.88 -11.41
CA HIS A 68 7.49 6.84 -11.88
C HIS A 68 6.29 6.90 -10.92
N TYR A 69 5.76 5.76 -10.50
CA TYR A 69 4.64 5.70 -9.56
C TYR A 69 5.03 6.19 -8.16
N LEU A 70 6.21 5.81 -7.66
CA LEU A 70 6.71 6.31 -6.37
C LEU A 70 6.85 7.82 -6.39
N HIS A 71 7.38 8.41 -7.47
CA HIS A 71 7.49 9.86 -7.61
C HIS A 71 6.11 10.55 -7.56
N PHE A 72 5.15 10.02 -8.31
CA PHE A 72 3.78 10.52 -8.34
C PHE A 72 3.15 10.48 -6.93
N PHE A 73 3.14 9.31 -6.28
CA PHE A 73 2.50 9.15 -4.98
C PHE A 73 3.19 9.91 -3.86
N ARG A 74 4.52 10.03 -3.86
CA ARG A 74 5.25 10.88 -2.89
C ARG A 74 4.87 12.35 -3.05
N THR A 75 4.63 12.80 -4.28
CA THR A 75 4.21 14.17 -4.53
C THR A 75 2.78 14.41 -4.06
N GLU A 76 1.86 13.48 -4.31
CA GLU A 76 0.49 13.57 -3.80
C GLU A 76 0.43 13.50 -2.27
N GLN A 77 1.19 12.61 -1.65
CA GLN A 77 1.29 12.52 -0.19
C GLN A 77 1.78 13.85 0.42
N ARG A 78 2.85 14.44 -0.13
CA ARG A 78 3.35 15.75 0.35
C ARG A 78 2.31 16.87 0.23
N LYS A 79 1.49 16.87 -0.83
CA LYS A 79 0.41 17.85 -0.97
C LYS A 79 -0.68 17.63 0.07
N PHE A 80 -1.03 16.38 0.33
CA PHE A 80 -2.00 16.02 1.35
C PHE A 80 -1.53 16.45 2.75
N ASP A 81 -0.27 16.16 3.09
CA ASP A 81 0.32 16.52 4.39
C ASP A 81 0.39 18.04 4.62
N ALA A 82 0.44 18.83 3.56
CA ALA A 82 0.44 20.29 3.62
C ALA A 82 -0.98 20.90 3.70
N ALA A 83 -2.03 20.10 3.52
CA ALA A 83 -3.40 20.58 3.54
C ALA A 83 -3.95 20.63 4.97
N VAL A 84 -4.54 21.77 5.35
CA VAL A 84 -5.28 21.88 6.61
C VAL A 84 -6.74 21.52 6.37
N THR A 85 -7.17 20.41 6.94
CA THR A 85 -8.52 19.86 6.76
C THR A 85 -9.54 20.56 7.65
N ASP A 86 -10.82 20.46 7.28
CA ASP A 86 -11.94 20.91 8.12
C ASP A 86 -11.93 20.30 9.51
N TRP A 87 -11.55 19.02 9.62
CA TRP A 87 -11.50 18.31 10.88
C TRP A 87 -10.50 18.97 11.83
N GLU A 88 -9.29 19.27 11.35
CA GLU A 88 -8.26 19.94 12.14
C GLU A 88 -8.69 21.34 12.56
N ARG A 89 -9.29 22.11 11.64
CA ARG A 89 -9.81 23.45 11.96
C ARG A 89 -10.86 23.38 13.05
N ARG A 90 -11.90 22.55 12.91
CA ARG A 90 -12.95 22.43 13.92
C ARG A 90 -12.43 21.94 15.27
N ARG A 91 -11.40 21.09 15.27
CA ARG A 91 -10.84 20.50 16.49
C ARG A 91 -9.95 21.46 17.27
N TYR A 92 -9.14 22.26 16.57
CA TYR A 92 -8.04 23.03 17.19
C TYR A 92 -8.21 24.55 17.11
N PHE A 93 -9.11 25.09 16.28
CA PHE A 93 -9.24 26.54 16.07
C PHE A 93 -9.72 27.32 17.31
N GLU A 94 -10.54 26.70 18.19
CA GLU A 94 -10.96 27.31 19.46
C GLU A 94 -9.97 27.05 20.61
N MET A 95 -8.96 26.19 20.39
CA MET A 95 -7.91 25.90 21.38
C MET A 95 -6.68 26.81 21.23
N ALA A 96 -6.65 27.65 20.19
CA ALA A 96 -5.56 28.56 19.85
C ALA A 96 -5.79 29.99 20.40
#